data_AF-A0A117L7Z9-F1
#
_entry.id   AF-A0A117L7Z9-F1
#
_cell.length_a   1.000
_cell.length_b   1.000
_cell.length_c   1.000
_cell.angle_alpha   90.00
_cell.angle_beta   90.00
_cell.angle_gamma   90.00
#
_symmetry.space_group_name_H-M   'P 1'
#
loop_
_entity.id
_entity.type
_entity.pdbx_description
1 polymer ?
#
loop_
_entity_poly.entity_id
_entity_poly.type
_entity_poly.pdbx_seq_one_letter_code
_entity_poly.pdbx_strand_id
1 'polypeptide(L)'
;MKNDLKVGQLVCSKRGRDRGKFYLVIEVIDDSFVYLVDGDKRRMENPKRKNVKHLQAFPLVSEELAAKWEAGQRVGDSEIRRVIASFQRQVAGNQDAQ
;
A
#
# COMPACT_ATOMS: atom_id res chain seq x y z
N MET A 1 -9.08 -14.78 11.12
CA MET A 1 -8.09 -13.71 11.39
C MET A 1 -8.58 -12.47 10.68
N LYS A 2 -8.81 -11.37 11.41
CA LYS A 2 -9.11 -10.08 10.78
C LYS A 2 -7.89 -9.66 9.97
N ASN A 3 -8.10 -9.34 8.70
CA ASN A 3 -7.07 -8.69 7.89
C ASN A 3 -7.06 -7.21 8.28
N ASP A 4 -6.51 -6.90 9.45
CA ASP A 4 -6.34 -5.53 9.92
C ASP A 4 -5.21 -4.90 9.11
N LEU A 5 -5.56 -4.44 7.90
CA LEU A 5 -4.67 -3.60 7.10
C LEU A 5 -4.43 -2.29 7.86
N LYS A 6 -3.21 -1.79 7.76
CA LYS A 6 -2.82 -0.51 8.36
C LYS A 6 -2.53 0.53 7.29
N VAL A 7 -2.78 1.79 7.62
CA VAL A 7 -2.30 2.93 6.81
C VAL A 7 -0.78 2.83 6.67
N GLY A 8 -0.26 3.12 5.48
CA GLY A 8 1.16 2.96 5.14
C GLY A 8 1.59 1.52 4.82
N GLN A 9 0.71 0.52 4.93
CA GLN A 9 1.07 -0.88 4.68
C GLN A 9 1.21 -1.19 3.19
N LEU A 10 2.25 -1.95 2.84
CA LEU A 10 2.44 -2.48 1.50
C LEU A 10 1.45 -3.61 1.20
N VAL A 11 0.77 -3.50 0.06
CA VAL A 11 -0.10 -4.55 -0.47
C VAL A 11 0.18 -4.80 -1.95
N CYS A 12 -0.07 -6.02 -2.41
CA CYS A 12 -0.08 -6.38 -3.83
C CYS A 12 -1.48 -6.83 -4.25
N SER A 13 -1.92 -6.41 -5.43
CA SER A 13 -3.19 -6.85 -5.99
C SER A 13 -3.07 -8.27 -6.55
N LYS A 14 -3.81 -9.23 -5.99
CA LYS A 14 -3.83 -10.65 -6.41
C LYS A 14 -4.69 -10.90 -7.65
N ARG A 15 -5.70 -10.06 -7.90
CA ARG A 15 -6.72 -10.28 -8.96
C ARG A 15 -7.15 -8.98 -9.65
N GLY A 16 -7.64 -9.13 -10.89
CA GLY A 16 -8.15 -8.05 -11.74
C GLY A 16 -7.08 -7.40 -12.62
N ARG A 17 -7.42 -6.25 -13.24
CA ARG A 17 -6.56 -5.54 -14.21
C ARG A 17 -5.15 -5.20 -13.70
N ASP A 18 -5.02 -4.98 -12.39
CA ASP A 18 -3.77 -4.59 -11.75
C ASP A 18 -3.11 -5.75 -11.00
N ARG A 19 -3.37 -7.00 -11.38
CA ARG A 19 -2.71 -8.17 -10.78
C ARG A 19 -1.19 -8.00 -10.81
N GLY A 20 -0.52 -8.21 -9.68
CA GLY A 20 0.92 -8.08 -9.51
C GLY A 20 1.40 -6.66 -9.18
N LYS A 21 0.54 -5.65 -9.22
CA LYS A 21 0.93 -4.28 -8.85
C LYS A 21 0.90 -4.05 -7.35
N PHE A 22 1.87 -3.29 -6.87
CA PHE A 22 2.04 -2.92 -5.47
C PHE A 22 1.46 -1.54 -5.19
N TYR A 23 0.96 -1.36 -3.98
CA TYR A 23 0.36 -0.14 -3.48
C TYR A 23 0.65 0.05 -1.99
N LEU A 24 0.47 1.27 -1.50
CA LEU A 24 0.31 1.56 -0.08
C LEU A 24 -1.17 1.77 0.25
N VAL A 25 -1.60 1.28 1.41
CA VAL A 25 -2.90 1.61 2.00
C VAL A 25 -2.83 3.03 2.55
N ILE A 26 -3.78 3.89 2.21
CA ILE A 26 -3.88 5.25 2.78
C ILE A 26 -5.11 5.43 3.68
N GLU A 27 -6.07 4.51 3.59
CA GLU A 27 -7.28 4.56 4.40
C GLU A 27 -7.93 3.17 4.42
N VAL A 28 -8.44 2.79 5.60
CA VAL A 28 -9.29 1.61 5.78
C VAL A 28 -10.72 2.10 5.94
N ILE A 29 -11.56 1.78 4.96
CA ILE A 29 -12.94 2.26 4.91
C ILE A 29 -13.82 1.40 5.81
N ASP A 30 -13.70 0.08 5.64
CA ASP A 30 -14.44 -0.95 6.36
C ASP A 30 -13.67 -2.29 6.29
N ASP A 31 -14.24 -3.36 6.84
CA ASP A 31 -13.64 -4.71 6.83
C ASP A 31 -13.38 -5.29 5.42
N SER A 32 -14.02 -4.74 4.39
CA SER A 32 -14.01 -5.22 3.01
C SER A 32 -13.27 -4.32 2.05
N PHE A 33 -13.10 -3.02 2.31
CA PHE A 33 -12.57 -2.05 1.36
C PHE A 33 -11.53 -1.10 1.96
N VAL A 34 -10.54 -0.77 1.13
CA VAL A 34 -9.47 0.19 1.44
C VAL A 34 -9.21 1.12 0.25
N TYR A 35 -8.58 2.26 0.53
CA TYR A 35 -7.98 3.13 -0.49
C TYR A 35 -6.49 2.89 -0.63
N LEU A 36 -6.04 2.82 -1.88
CA LEU A 36 -4.68 2.46 -2.27
C LEU A 36 -4.04 3.50 -3.18
N VAL A 37 -2.74 3.73 -3.02
CA VAL A 37 -1.93 4.62 -3.88
C VAL A 37 -0.64 3.94 -4.33
N ASP A 38 -0.18 4.29 -5.53
CA ASP A 38 1.12 3.88 -6.11
C ASP A 38 2.03 5.07 -6.45
N GLY A 39 1.53 6.30 -6.35
CA GLY A 39 2.29 7.52 -6.67
C GLY A 39 2.59 7.69 -8.17
N ASP A 40 1.90 6.95 -9.04
CA ASP A 40 1.96 7.09 -10.49
C ASP A 40 0.54 7.31 -11.06
N LYS A 41 -0.19 6.20 -11.26
CA LYS A 41 -1.57 6.23 -11.79
C LYS A 41 -2.61 6.42 -10.69
N ARG A 42 -2.28 6.03 -9.46
CA ARG A 42 -3.12 6.12 -8.26
C ARG A 42 -2.40 6.98 -7.24
N ARG A 43 -2.69 8.27 -7.30
CA ARG A 43 -2.10 9.32 -6.46
C ARG A 43 -3.00 9.61 -5.25
N MET A 44 -2.52 10.41 -4.32
CA MET A 44 -3.31 10.82 -3.14
C MET A 44 -4.64 11.51 -3.53
N GLU A 45 -4.66 12.23 -4.65
CA GLU A 45 -5.84 12.89 -5.22
C GLU A 45 -6.79 11.96 -6.00
N ASN A 46 -6.31 10.77 -6.40
CA ASN A 46 -7.09 9.78 -7.13
C ASN A 46 -6.80 8.36 -6.62
N PRO A 47 -7.13 8.10 -5.34
CA PRO A 47 -6.83 6.83 -4.73
C PRO A 47 -7.74 5.73 -5.28
N LYS A 48 -7.25 4.51 -5.24
CA LYS A 48 -7.96 3.35 -5.75
C LYS A 48 -8.70 2.65 -4.64
N ARG A 49 -10.03 2.64 -4.71
CA ARG A 49 -10.87 1.76 -3.88
C ARG A 49 -10.64 0.30 -4.29
N LYS A 50 -10.29 -0.57 -3.34
CA LYS A 50 -10.02 -2.00 -3.60
C LYS A 50 -10.60 -2.86 -2.48
N ASN A 51 -11.16 -4.01 -2.87
CA ASN A 51 -11.64 -4.98 -1.89
C ASN A 51 -10.47 -5.76 -1.27
N VAL A 52 -10.43 -5.86 0.05
CA VAL A 52 -9.39 -6.50 0.87
C VAL A 52 -9.15 -7.95 0.44
N LYS A 53 -10.19 -8.71 0.07
CA LYS A 53 -10.06 -10.11 -0.36
C LYS A 53 -9.19 -10.29 -1.62
N HIS A 54 -9.03 -9.22 -2.41
CA HIS A 54 -8.21 -9.20 -3.61
C HIS A 54 -6.78 -8.73 -3.37
N LEU A 55 -6.39 -8.50 -2.11
CA LEU A 55 -5.06 -8.04 -1.73
C LEU A 55 -4.25 -9.15 -1.07
N GLN A 56 -2.94 -9.10 -1.31
CA GLN A 56 -1.92 -9.74 -0.51
C GLN A 56 -1.30 -8.65 0.35
N ALA A 57 -1.32 -8.82 1.67
CA ALA A 57 -0.67 -7.92 2.61
C ALA A 57 0.77 -8.37 2.86
N PHE A 58 1.68 -7.42 3.02
CA PHE A 58 3.05 -7.66 3.44
C PHE A 58 3.26 -7.11 4.85
N PRO A 59 4.25 -7.61 5.61
CA PRO A 59 4.56 -7.12 6.96
C PRO A 59 5.28 -5.76 6.97
N LEU A 60 5.32 -5.06 5.83
CA LEU A 60 6.02 -3.79 5.66
C LEU A 60 5.02 -2.64 5.76
N VAL A 61 5.27 -1.72 6.69
CA VAL A 61 4.44 -0.54 6.96
C VAL A 61 5.34 0.69 6.99
N SER A 62 4.96 1.73 6.26
CA SER A 62 5.64 3.03 6.33
C SER A 62 4.94 3.90 7.38
N GLU A 63 5.39 3.77 8.63
CA GLU A 63 4.86 4.53 9.77
C GLU A 63 5.07 6.04 9.57
N GLU A 64 6.21 6.46 8.98
CA GLU A 64 6.47 7.86 8.66
C GLU A 64 5.44 8.44 7.69
N LEU A 65 5.15 7.72 6.60
CA LEU A 65 4.18 8.16 5.61
C LEU A 65 2.76 8.18 6.19
N ALA A 66 2.42 7.17 6.99
CA ALA A 66 1.14 7.10 7.70
C ALA A 66 0.98 8.31 8.64
N ALA A 67 1.97 8.59 9.49
CA ALA A 67 1.94 9.72 10.41
C ALA A 67 1.83 11.07 9.69
N LYS A 68 2.57 11.28 8.58
CA LYS A 68 2.44 12.50 7.76
C LYS A 68 1.03 12.64 7.20
N TRP A 69 0.48 11.56 6.66
CA TRP A 69 -0.86 11.56 6.09
C TRP A 69 -1.94 11.87 7.14
N GLU A 70 -1.89 11.20 8.28
CA GLU A 70 -2.83 11.40 9.39
C GLU A 70 -2.73 12.80 10.00
N ALA A 71 -1.53 13.39 10.02
CA ALA A 71 -1.31 14.78 10.42
C ALA A 71 -1.79 15.82 9.39
N GLY A 72 -2.41 15.40 8.28
CA GLY A 72 -2.85 16.27 7.20
C GLY A 72 -1.71 16.91 6.41
N GLN A 73 -0.48 16.38 6.55
CA GLN A 73 0.67 16.87 5.81
C GLN A 73 0.67 16.33 4.38
N ARG A 74 1.31 17.08 3.48
CA ARG A 74 1.42 16.70 2.08
C ARG A 74 2.36 15.49 1.93
N VAL A 75 1.81 14.36 1.49
CA VAL A 75 2.57 13.19 1.04
C VAL A 75 2.75 13.27 -0.47
N GLY A 76 4.00 13.18 -0.94
CA GLY A 76 4.33 13.33 -2.36
C GLY A 76 4.25 12.03 -3.16
N ASP A 77 3.86 12.11 -4.43
CA ASP A 77 3.87 10.95 -5.35
C ASP A 77 5.26 10.32 -5.51
N SER A 78 6.31 11.14 -5.51
CA SER A 78 7.71 10.67 -5.57
C SER A 78 8.13 9.95 -4.28
N GLU A 79 7.65 10.40 -3.13
CA GLU A 79 7.87 9.75 -1.83
C GLU A 79 7.20 8.37 -1.79
N ILE A 80 5.91 8.29 -2.19
CA ILE A 80 5.17 7.03 -2.29
C ILE A 80 5.91 6.02 -3.17
N ARG A 81 6.35 6.43 -4.37
CA ARG A 81 7.09 5.55 -5.29
C ARG A 81 8.41 5.07 -4.68
N ARG A 82 9.14 5.93 -3.95
CA ARG A 82 10.39 5.55 -3.26
C ARG A 82 10.13 4.53 -2.16
N VAL A 83 9.09 4.72 -1.34
CA VAL A 83 8.71 3.78 -0.28
C VAL A 83 8.34 2.43 -0.87
N ILE A 84 7.47 2.40 -1.89
CA ILE A 84 7.08 1.14 -2.56
C ILE A 84 8.31 0.44 -3.15
N ALA A 85 9.19 1.15 -3.85
CA ALA A 85 10.39 0.55 -4.42
C ALA A 85 11.35 -0.01 -3.35
N SER A 86 11.47 0.67 -2.21
CA SER A 86 12.24 0.18 -1.05
C SER A 86 11.65 -1.10 -0.48
N PHE A 87 10.34 -1.13 -0.29
CA PHE A 87 9.63 -2.29 0.22
C PHE A 87 9.67 -3.48 -0.75
N GLN A 88 9.55 -3.25 -2.05
CA GLN A 88 9.68 -4.32 -3.05
C GLN A 88 11.04 -5.00 -3.00
N ARG A 89 12.13 -4.24 -2.81
CA ARG A 89 13.47 -4.82 -2.64
C ARG A 89 13.58 -5.68 -1.38
N GLN A 90 12.96 -5.25 -0.28
CA GLN A 90 12.92 -6.03 0.96
C GLN A 90 12.10 -7.31 0.81
N VAL A 91 10.97 -7.25 0.10
CA VAL A 91 10.17 -8.45 -0.22
C VAL A 91 10.96 -9.42 -1.09
N ALA A 92 11.67 -8.94 -2.12
CA ALA A 92 12.50 -9.78 -2.98
C ALA A 92 13.66 -10.42 -2.20
N GLY A 93 14.41 -9.64 -1.43
CA GLY A 93 15.55 -10.15 -0.66
C GLY A 93 15.17 -11.14 0.46
N ASN A 94 13.93 -11.07 0.97
CA ASN A 94 13.43 -12.04 1.94
C ASN A 94 12.94 -13.35 1.31
N GLN A 95 12.68 -13.38 -0.01
CA GLN A 95 12.26 -14.60 -0.72
C GLN A 95 13.43 -15.52 -1.05
N ASP A 96 14.67 -15.02 -1.06
CA ASP A 96 15.88 -15.81 -1.34
C ASP A 96 16.45 -16.50 -0.09
N ALA A 97 15.86 -16.26 1.09
CA ALA A 97 16.30 -16.79 2.39
C ALA A 97 15.34 -17.86 2.97
N GLN A 98 14.37 -18.34 2.19
CA GLN A 98 13.37 -19.36 2.59
C GLN A 98 13.37 -20.59 1.68
#